data_AF-W4LAK8-F1
#
_entry.id   AF-W4LAK8-F1
#
_cell.length_a   1.000
_cell.length_b   1.000
_cell.length_c   1.000
_cell.angle_alpha   90.00
_cell.angle_beta   90.00
_cell.angle_gamma   90.00
#
_symmetry.space_group_name_H-M   'P 1'
#
loop_
_entity.id
_entity.type
_entity.pdbx_description
1 polymer ?
#
loop_
_entity_poly.entity_id
_entity_poly.type
_entity_poly.pdbx_seq_one_letter_code
_entity_poly.pdbx_strand_id
1 'polypeptide(L)' 'MNLPVPTLDHVCDLQVMLDPIREMGAGRAGQRRIIPIVGGTISGDFVKG' A
#
# COMPACT_ATOMS: atom_id res chain seq x y z
N MET A 1 -5.73 -9.05 32.40
CA MET A 1 -4.40 -8.75 31.84
C MET A 1 -4.47 -7.33 31.29
N ASN A 2 -3.72 -6.37 31.86
CA ASN A 2 -3.75 -4.97 31.43
C ASN A 2 -2.49 -4.71 30.58
N LEU A 3 -2.64 -4.78 29.26
CA LEU A 3 -1.53 -4.51 28.34
C LEU A 3 -1.47 -3.01 28.04
N PRO A 4 -0.27 -2.42 27.90
CA PRO A 4 -0.13 -1.03 27.53
C PRO A 4 -0.73 -0.79 26.14
N VAL A 5 -1.30 0.40 25.95
CA VAL A 5 -1.86 0.80 24.66
C VAL A 5 -0.70 1.06 23.69
N PRO A 6 -0.68 0.42 22.50
CA PRO A 6 0.34 0.69 21.51
C PRO A 6 0.22 2.12 20.97
N THR A 7 1.37 2.78 20.79
CA THR A 7 1.48 4.09 20.14
C THR A 7 1.88 3.93 18.67
N LEU A 8 1.66 4.97 17.87
CA LEU A 8 2.02 5.00 16.46
C LEU A 8 3.04 6.12 16.21
N ASP A 9 4.05 5.80 15.42
CA ASP A 9 5.03 6.75 14.90
C ASP A 9 4.96 6.78 13.36
N HIS A 10 5.11 7.96 12.77
CA HIS A 10 5.26 8.08 11.33
C HIS A 10 6.67 7.63 10.93
N VAL A 11 6.76 6.80 9.90
CA VAL A 11 8.04 6.20 9.46
C VAL A 11 8.47 6.76 8.10
N CYS A 12 7.55 6.75 7.13
CA CYS A 12 7.81 7.24 5.78
C CYS A 12 6.51 7.42 4.99
N ASP A 13 6.64 8.12 3.88
CA ASP A 13 5.65 8.23 2.82
C ASP A 13 6.12 7.48 1.57
N LEU A 14 5.15 6.87 0.87
CA LEU A 14 5.37 6.19 -0.40
C LEU A 14 4.60 6.92 -1.50
N GLN A 15 5.32 7.39 -2.52
CA GLN A 15 4.69 7.82 -3.77
C GLN A 15 4.74 6.66 -4.76
N VAL A 16 3.59 6.02 -5.00
CA VAL A 16 3.50 4.78 -5.80
C VAL A 16 3.04 5.09 -7.22
N MET A 17 3.80 4.62 -8.21
CA MET A 17 3.42 4.71 -9.63
C MET A 17 2.67 3.45 -10.03
N LEU A 18 1.46 3.64 -10.57
CA LEU A 18 0.53 2.59 -10.93
C LEU A 18 0.36 2.51 -12.46
N ASP A 19 0.31 1.30 -12.98
CA ASP A 19 -0.02 1.01 -14.39
C ASP A 19 -1.54 0.84 -14.55
N PRO A 20 -2.11 0.83 -15.78
CA PRO A 20 -3.54 0.69 -15.98
C PRO A 20 -4.15 -0.55 -15.32
N ILE A 21 -5.42 -0.39 -14.95
CA ILE A 21 -6.24 -1.43 -14.35
C ILE A 21 -6.41 -2.58 -15.35
N ARG A 22 -6.14 -3.79 -14.89
CA ARG A 22 -6.48 -5.04 -15.57
C ARG A 22 -7.75 -5.60 -14.93
N GLU A 23 -8.85 -5.52 -15.65
CA GLU A 23 -10.14 -6.06 -15.22
C GLU A 23 -10.12 -7.59 -15.34
N MET A 24 -10.43 -8.29 -14.24
CA MET A 24 -10.56 -9.75 -14.22
C MET A 24 -12.04 -10.18 -14.27
N GLY A 25 -12.97 -9.23 -14.08
CA GLY A 25 -14.41 -9.49 -14.06
C GLY A 25 -14.93 -9.94 -12.70
N ALA A 26 -16.10 -10.59 -12.69
CA ALA A 26 -16.77 -11.02 -11.48
C ALA A 26 -16.07 -12.23 -10.83
N GLY A 27 -15.66 -12.07 -9.58
CA GLY A 27 -15.23 -13.15 -8.69
C GLY A 27 -16.32 -13.52 -7.69
N ARG A 28 -16.00 -14.46 -6.80
CA ARG A 28 -16.92 -14.95 -5.76
C ARG A 28 -17.42 -13.86 -4.79
N ALA A 29 -16.70 -12.74 -4.69
CA ALA A 29 -16.97 -11.64 -3.76
C ALA A 29 -17.11 -10.26 -4.48
N GLY A 30 -17.47 -10.25 -5.76
CA GLY A 30 -17.62 -9.02 -6.54
C GLY A 30 -16.52 -8.85 -7.60
N GLN A 31 -16.35 -7.63 -8.10
CA GLN A 31 -15.43 -7.34 -9.21
C GLN A 31 -13.97 -7.47 -8.77
N ARG A 32 -13.18 -8.22 -9.55
CA ARG A 32 -11.75 -8.43 -9.31
C ARG A 32 -10.92 -7.65 -10.33
N ARG A 33 -9.89 -6.96 -9.85
CA ARG A 33 -8.98 -6.12 -10.64
C ARG A 33 -7.54 -6.31 -10.18
N ILE A 34 -6.59 -6.07 -11.09
CA ILE A 34 -5.17 -5.97 -10.79
C ILE A 34 -4.69 -4.60 -11.24
N ILE A 35 -4.00 -3.88 -10.36
CA ILE A 35 -3.35 -2.61 -10.66
C ILE A 35 -1.86 -2.78 -10.37
N PRO A 36 -1.00 -2.92 -11.39
CA PRO A 36 0.42 -3.13 -11.18
C PRO A 36 1.09 -1.90 -10.54
N ILE A 37 1.95 -2.13 -9.56
CA ILE A 37 2.92 -1.13 -9.09
C ILE A 37 4.16 -1.27 -9.97
N VAL A 38 4.52 -0.20 -10.67
CA VAL A 38 5.63 -0.21 -11.65
C VAL A 38 6.82 0.65 -11.23
N GLY A 39 6.71 1.32 -10.09
CA GLY A 39 7.79 2.12 -9.52
C GLY A 39 7.26 3.05 -8.45
N GLY A 40 8.09 4.00 -8.05
CA GLY A 40 7.76 4.98 -7.03
C GLY A 40 8.99 5.48 -6.31
N THR A 41 8.77 6.30 -5.30
CA THR A 41 9.81 6.81 -4.39
C THR A 41 9.35 6.65 -2.95
N ILE A 42 10.31 6.48 -2.06
CA ILE A 42 10.12 6.38 -0.62
C ILE A 42 10.89 7.52 0.05
N SER A 43 10.21 8.25 0.93
CA SER A 43 10.80 9.32 1.71
C SER A 43 10.42 9.22 3.19
N GLY A 44 11.41 9.20 4.07
CA GLY A 44 11.23 9.27 5.51
C GLY A 44 12.57 9.31 6.24
N ASP A 45 12.52 9.64 7.53
CA ASP A 45 13.72 9.80 8.36
C ASP A 45 14.51 8.49 8.51
N PHE A 46 13.80 7.35 8.40
CA PHE A 46 14.37 6.02 8.60
C PHE A 46 14.62 5.25 7.29
N VAL A 47 14.07 5.69 6.15
CA VAL A 47 14.17 4.98 4.87
C VAL A 47 14.05 5.92 3.68
N LYS A 48 14.90 5.69 2.67
CA LYS A 48 14.91 6.44 1.40
C LYS A 48 15.17 5.48 0.24
N GLY A 49 14.40 5.62 -0.84
CA GLY A 49 14.49 4.76 -2.02
C GLY A 49 13.61 5.19 -3.17
#